data_AF-A0A1B6GEZ9-F1
#
_entry.id   AF-A0A1B6GEZ9-F1
#
_cell.length_a   1.000
_cell.length_b   1.000
_cell.length_c   1.000
_cell.angle_alpha   90.00
_cell.angle_beta   90.00
_cell.angle_gamma   90.00
#
_symmetry.space_group_name_H-M   'P 1'
#
loop_
_entity.id
_entity.type
_entity.pdbx_description
1 polymer ?
#
loop_
_entity_poly.entity_id
_entity_poly.type
_entity_poly.pdbx_seq_one_letter_code
_entity_poly.pdbx_strand_id
1 'polypeptide(L)'
;GCYDEITEVDRRRVRHCNWVRFLRTTNTYSAEVNIIGTKVKGEPIYEAVKTIPANSELVVYYLPERPEEVFFMPAVHYLRHSLYRRTMDTILEDSPLDLSMSLLSRALITSTASSPPGGHDTDERKSLSGESSG
;
A
#
# COMPACT_ATOMS: atom_id res chain seq x y z
N GLY A 1 -3.85 7.55 -1.47
CA GLY A 1 -4.77 7.58 -2.64
C GLY A 1 -4.75 8.88 -3.47
N CYS A 2 -3.75 9.75 -3.34
CA CYS A 2 -3.58 10.98 -4.15
C CYS A 2 -2.50 10.81 -5.22
N TYR A 3 -2.64 9.82 -6.10
CA TYR A 3 -1.69 9.70 -7.20
C TYR A 3 -1.98 10.83 -8.21
N ASP A 4 -0.97 11.65 -8.47
CA ASP A 4 -1.03 12.79 -9.37
C ASP A 4 0.39 13.14 -9.85
N GLU A 5 0.77 12.56 -10.98
CA GLU A 5 2.09 12.68 -11.57
C GLU A 5 2.00 13.32 -12.95
N ILE A 6 2.96 14.16 -13.32
CA ILE A 6 3.07 14.70 -14.67
C ILE A 6 4.40 14.24 -15.26
N THR A 7 4.31 13.41 -16.30
CA THR A 7 5.44 12.85 -17.03
C THR A 7 5.57 13.54 -18.40
N GLU A 8 6.77 13.54 -18.97
CA GLU A 8 7.01 14.01 -20.34
C GLU A 8 7.17 12.82 -21.27
N VAL A 9 6.25 12.68 -22.23
CA VAL A 9 6.26 11.63 -23.26
C VAL A 9 6.17 12.33 -24.61
N ASP A 10 7.15 12.10 -25.49
CA ASP A 10 7.22 12.72 -26.82
C ASP A 10 7.07 14.26 -26.83
N ARG A 11 7.75 14.94 -25.90
CA ARG A 11 7.67 16.40 -25.67
C ARG A 11 6.27 16.90 -25.29
N ARG A 12 5.39 16.01 -24.83
CA ARG A 12 4.05 16.34 -24.30
C ARG A 12 4.00 15.98 -22.83
N ARG A 13 3.37 16.86 -22.05
CA ARG A 13 3.12 16.63 -20.62
C ARG A 13 1.85 15.78 -20.47
N VAL A 14 2.01 14.56 -19.98
CA VAL A 14 0.90 13.63 -19.70
C VAL A 14 0.71 13.58 -18.19
N ARG A 15 -0.54 13.71 -17.74
CA ARG A 15 -0.88 13.66 -16.31
C ARG A 15 -1.50 12.32 -15.97
N HIS A 16 -0.87 11.60 -15.04
CA HIS A 16 -1.36 10.35 -14.50
C HIS A 16 -1.94 10.62 -13.12
N CYS A 17 -3.27 10.57 -13.01
CA CYS A 17 -3.96 10.90 -11.76
C CYS A 17 -5.22 10.06 -11.54
N ASN A 18 -5.71 10.06 -10.30
CA ASN A 18 -6.95 9.38 -9.93
C ASN A 18 -8.20 10.16 -10.35
N TRP A 19 -9.31 9.44 -10.56
CA TRP A 19 -10.60 10.00 -11.01
C TRP A 19 -11.12 11.13 -10.11
N VAL A 20 -10.80 11.10 -8.82
CA VAL A 20 -11.19 12.12 -7.84
C VAL A 20 -10.70 13.53 -8.20
N ARG A 21 -9.65 13.66 -9.04
CA ARG A 21 -9.14 14.94 -9.56
C ARG A 21 -10.17 15.74 -10.37
N PHE A 22 -11.17 15.05 -10.92
CA PHE A 22 -12.19 15.61 -11.81
C PHE A 22 -13.52 15.86 -11.10
N LEU A 23 -13.60 15.61 -9.79
CA LEU A 23 -14.79 15.92 -9.03
C LEU A 23 -15.01 17.44 -8.96
N ARG A 24 -16.27 17.87 -9.06
CA ARG A 24 -16.64 19.27 -8.82
C ARG A 24 -16.53 19.53 -7.32
N THR A 25 -15.82 20.60 -6.95
CA THR A 25 -15.64 21.00 -5.55
C THR A 25 -16.43 22.27 -5.25
N THR A 26 -17.00 22.35 -4.05
CA THR A 26 -17.60 23.58 -3.53
C THR A 26 -16.95 23.97 -2.20
N ASN A 27 -16.87 25.28 -1.96
CA ASN A 27 -16.32 25.85 -0.73
C ASN A 27 -17.40 26.07 0.34
N THR A 28 -18.67 25.87 0.00
CA THR A 28 -19.80 26.02 0.91
C THR A 28 -20.61 24.73 0.97
N TYR A 29 -20.94 24.31 2.19
CA TYR A 29 -21.83 23.16 2.36
C TYR A 29 -23.25 23.57 1.97
N SER A 30 -23.77 22.95 0.91
CA SER A 30 -25.05 23.29 0.28
C SER A 30 -25.82 22.04 -0.12
N ALA A 31 -27.07 22.21 -0.57
CA ALA A 31 -27.95 21.09 -0.92
C ALA A 31 -27.45 20.26 -2.13
N GLU A 32 -26.56 20.80 -2.97
CA GLU A 32 -25.96 20.07 -4.10
C GLU A 32 -24.88 19.07 -3.64
N VAL A 33 -24.23 19.30 -2.50
CA VAL A 33 -23.17 18.43 -1.97
C VAL A 33 -23.70 17.01 -1.79
N ASN A 34 -23.01 16.07 -2.40
CA ASN A 34 -23.35 14.65 -2.32
C ASN A 34 -22.16 13.77 -1.92
N ILE A 35 -20.95 14.33 -1.88
CA ILE A 35 -19.75 13.71 -1.37
C ILE A 35 -19.08 14.62 -0.33
N ILE A 36 -18.56 14.02 0.73
CA ILE A 36 -17.69 14.68 1.69
C ILE A 36 -16.25 14.18 1.50
N GLY A 37 -15.33 15.11 1.34
CA GLY A 37 -13.89 14.84 1.37
C GLY A 37 -13.34 15.10 2.77
N THR A 38 -12.72 14.09 3.36
CA THR A 38 -12.00 14.19 4.64
C THR A 38 -10.58 13.69 4.50
N LYS A 39 -9.78 13.93 5.52
CA LYS A 39 -8.44 13.37 5.66
C LYS A 39 -8.42 12.55 6.94
N VAL A 40 -8.12 11.27 6.84
CA VAL A 40 -8.03 10.37 8.00
C VAL A 40 -6.61 9.81 8.03
N LYS A 41 -5.88 10.11 9.11
CA LYS A 41 -4.46 9.72 9.26
C LYS A 41 -3.56 10.15 8.09
N GLY A 42 -3.87 11.29 7.48
CA GLY A 42 -3.11 11.82 6.34
C GLY A 42 -3.61 11.37 4.96
N GLU A 43 -4.47 10.35 4.89
CA GLU A 43 -5.02 9.85 3.63
C GLU A 43 -6.37 10.50 3.31
N PRO A 44 -6.62 10.88 2.05
CA PRO A 44 -7.91 11.40 1.63
C PRO A 44 -8.98 10.29 1.62
N ILE A 45 -10.17 10.59 2.13
CA ILE A 45 -11.33 9.70 2.04
C ILE A 45 -12.49 10.51 1.48
N TYR A 46 -13.22 9.90 0.54
CA TYR A 46 -14.40 10.47 -0.10
C TYR A 46 -15.60 9.58 0.21
N GLU A 47 -16.62 10.14 0.84
CA GLU A 47 -17.82 9.40 1.25
C GLU A 47 -19.07 10.04 0.67
N ALA A 48 -19.96 9.23 0.11
CA ALA A 48 -21.28 9.71 -0.33
C ALA A 48 -22.17 9.93 0.90
N VAL A 49 -22.72 11.13 1.04
CA VAL A 49 -23.57 11.50 2.19
C VAL A 49 -25.06 11.37 1.93
N LYS A 50 -25.43 11.02 0.70
CA LYS A 50 -26.81 10.73 0.27
C LYS A 50 -26.80 9.85 -0.97
N THR A 51 -27.94 9.25 -1.29
CA THR A 51 -28.11 8.52 -2.55
C THR A 51 -27.85 9.44 -3.73
N ILE A 52 -27.00 9.01 -4.66
CA ILE A 52 -26.62 9.75 -5.86
C ILE A 52 -27.34 9.12 -7.05
N PRO A 53 -28.32 9.80 -7.67
CA PRO A 53 -28.99 9.30 -8.86
C PRO A 53 -28.01 9.07 -10.01
N ALA A 54 -28.32 8.11 -10.88
CA ALA A 54 -27.56 7.91 -12.11
C ALA A 54 -27.52 9.20 -12.94
N ASN A 55 -26.39 9.44 -13.61
CA ASN A 55 -26.15 10.62 -14.45
C ASN A 55 -26.25 11.97 -13.70
N SER A 56 -26.10 11.99 -12.38
CA SER A 56 -25.97 13.22 -11.61
C SER A 56 -24.50 13.57 -11.34
N GLU A 57 -24.23 14.87 -11.23
CA GLU A 57 -22.87 15.36 -10.98
C GLU A 57 -22.44 15.06 -9.54
N LEU A 58 -21.18 14.63 -9.37
CA LEU A 58 -20.57 14.43 -8.06
C LEU A 58 -20.01 15.77 -7.55
N VAL A 59 -20.55 16.26 -6.44
CA VAL A 59 -20.21 17.54 -5.83
C VAL A 59 -19.64 17.30 -4.44
N VAL A 60 -18.37 17.63 -4.28
CA VAL A 60 -17.58 17.42 -3.06
C VAL A 60 -17.50 18.70 -2.25
N TYR A 61 -17.74 18.58 -0.95
CA TYR A 61 -17.32 19.58 0.04
C TYR A 61 -16.22 18.99 0.91
N TYR A 62 -15.12 19.71 1.08
CA TYR A 62 -14.03 19.30 1.97
C TYR A 62 -14.32 19.79 3.39
N LEU A 63 -14.38 18.87 4.34
CA LEU A 63 -14.53 19.25 5.74
C LEU A 63 -13.27 19.97 6.22
N PRO A 64 -13.41 21.07 6.98
CA PRO A 64 -12.28 21.71 7.62
C PRO A 64 -11.52 20.70 8.49
N GLU A 65 -10.18 20.71 8.42
CA GLU A 65 -9.36 19.93 9.34
C GLU A 65 -9.72 20.33 10.77
N ARG A 66 -9.93 19.35 11.65
CA ARG A 66 -10.23 19.66 13.05
C ARG A 66 -9.03 20.38 13.65
N PRO A 67 -9.24 21.37 14.54
CA PRO A 67 -8.14 22.14 15.10
C PRO A 67 -7.08 21.23 15.74
N GLU A 68 -7.50 20.14 16.37
CA GLU A 68 -6.62 19.13 16.94
C GLU A 68 -5.60 18.60 15.92
N GLU A 69 -6.03 18.25 14.70
CA GLU A 69 -5.14 17.77 13.63
C GLU A 69 -4.19 18.85 13.10
N VAL A 70 -4.62 20.12 13.11
CA VAL A 70 -3.79 21.27 12.74
C VAL A 70 -2.77 21.61 13.84
N PHE A 71 -3.13 21.41 15.11
CA PHE A 71 -2.32 21.72 16.27
C PHE A 71 -1.32 20.60 16.64
N PHE A 72 -1.53 19.36 16.20
CA PHE A 72 -0.56 18.27 16.34
C PHE A 72 0.60 18.39 15.33
N MET A 73 1.36 19.48 15.47
CA MET A 73 2.75 19.69 15.01
C MET A 73 3.03 19.44 13.52
N PRO A 74 2.83 20.45 12.66
CA PRO A 74 3.30 20.45 11.26
C PRO A 74 4.79 20.09 11.12
N ALA A 75 5.63 20.53 12.07
CA ALA A 75 7.05 20.20 12.10
C ALA A 75 7.32 18.71 12.37
N VAL A 76 6.55 18.06 13.26
CA VAL A 76 6.68 16.62 13.54
C VAL A 76 6.20 15.79 12.35
N HIS A 77 5.13 16.22 11.68
CA HIS A 77 4.67 15.57 10.46
C HIS A 77 5.72 15.68 9.34
N TYR A 78 6.29 16.87 9.14
CA TYR A 78 7.37 17.09 8.17
C TYR A 78 8.64 16.28 8.49
N LEU A 79 9.06 16.23 9.76
CA LEU A 79 10.21 15.43 10.21
C LEU A 79 9.97 13.94 9.99
N ARG A 80 8.78 13.41 10.32
CA ARG A 80 8.44 12.01 10.05
C ARG A 80 8.43 11.69 8.56
N HIS A 81 7.83 12.56 7.75
CA HIS A 81 7.75 12.36 6.30
C HIS A 81 9.14 12.42 5.64
N SER A 82 9.98 13.38 6.04
CA SER A 82 11.35 13.50 5.53
C SER A 82 12.24 12.33 5.96
N LEU A 83 12.14 11.88 7.21
CA LEU A 83 12.87 10.69 7.69
C LEU A 83 12.41 9.43 6.97
N TYR A 84 11.09 9.19 6.85
CA TYR A 84 10.55 8.04 6.14
C TYR A 84 11.03 7.99 4.69
N ARG A 85 10.90 9.10 3.95
CA ARG A 85 11.34 9.17 2.56
C ARG A 85 12.83 8.90 2.44
N ARG A 86 13.65 9.57 3.25
CA ARG A 86 15.11 9.36 3.24
C ARG A 86 15.48 7.91 3.57
N THR A 87 14.87 7.31 4.58
CA THR A 87 15.10 5.91 4.94
C THR A 87 14.64 4.96 3.84
N MET A 88 13.49 5.21 3.20
CA MET A 88 13.00 4.40 2.09
C MET A 88 13.92 4.49 0.88
N ASP A 89 14.36 5.70 0.52
CA ASP A 89 15.32 5.92 -0.56
C ASP A 89 16.64 5.18 -0.24
N THR A 90 17.13 5.23 1.00
CA THR A 90 18.30 4.43 1.44
C THR A 90 18.04 2.91 1.35
N ILE A 91 16.86 2.42 1.74
CA ILE A 91 16.50 0.99 1.63
C ILE A 91 16.46 0.53 0.16
N LEU A 92 15.99 1.38 -0.75
CA LEU A 92 15.93 1.08 -2.18
C LEU A 92 17.30 1.20 -2.87
N GLU A 93 18.19 2.05 -2.36
CA GLU A 93 19.56 2.21 -2.85
C GLU A 93 20.53 1.14 -2.31
N ASP A 94 20.38 0.72 -1.03
CA ASP A 94 21.15 -0.38 -0.43
C ASP A 94 20.64 -1.74 -0.93
N SER A 95 21.13 -2.13 -2.12
CA SER A 95 21.07 -3.46 -2.73
C SER A 95 19.69 -4.13 -2.77
N PRO A 96 19.03 -4.20 -3.94
CA PRO A 96 17.69 -4.80 -4.07
C PRO A 96 17.75 -6.27 -3.72
N LEU A 97 17.37 -6.64 -2.48
CA LEU A 97 17.18 -8.02 -1.99
C LEU A 97 17.96 -9.05 -2.81
N ASP A 98 19.30 -9.02 -2.72
CA ASP A 98 20.16 -9.79 -3.61
C ASP A 98 20.07 -11.29 -3.30
N LEU A 99 19.09 -11.95 -3.93
CA LEU A 99 18.84 -13.39 -3.86
C LEU A 99 19.75 -14.18 -4.81
N SER A 100 20.67 -13.52 -5.54
CA SER A 100 21.46 -14.17 -6.60
C SER A 100 22.38 -15.29 -6.10
N MET A 101 22.67 -15.35 -4.79
CA MET A 101 23.52 -16.38 -4.17
C MET A 101 22.74 -17.44 -3.37
N SER A 102 21.43 -17.28 -3.15
CA SER A 102 20.66 -18.18 -2.28
C SER A 102 20.42 -19.59 -2.88
N LEU A 103 20.59 -19.79 -4.19
CA LEU A 103 20.47 -21.11 -4.84
C LEU A 103 21.80 -21.87 -4.93
N LEU A 104 22.94 -21.17 -4.93
CA LEU A 104 24.26 -21.78 -5.04
C LEU A 104 24.75 -22.37 -3.70
N SER A 105 24.29 -21.81 -2.58
CA SER A 105 24.59 -22.32 -1.23
C SER A 105 24.01 -23.72 -0.98
N ARG A 106 22.84 -24.05 -1.53
CA ARG A 106 22.23 -25.39 -1.40
C ARG A 106 22.89 -26.45 -2.29
N ALA A 107 23.46 -26.06 -3.43
CA ALA A 107 24.16 -26.98 -4.32
C ALA A 107 25.50 -27.45 -3.73
N LEU A 108 26.26 -26.55 -3.08
CA LEU A 108 27.58 -26.88 -2.55
C LEU A 108 27.54 -27.79 -1.30
N ILE A 109 26.46 -27.74 -0.52
CA ILE A 109 26.27 -28.63 0.64
C ILE A 109 25.96 -30.08 0.21
N THR A 110 25.41 -30.26 -1.00
CA THR A 110 25.05 -31.60 -1.51
C THR A 110 26.24 -32.32 -2.17
N SER A 111 27.34 -31.62 -2.44
CA SER A 111 28.50 -32.16 -3.16
C SER A 111 29.64 -32.74 -2.29
N THR A 112 29.52 -32.73 -0.96
CA THR A 112 30.55 -33.32 -0.06
C THR A 112 30.09 -34.57 0.70
N ALA A 113 28.91 -35.11 0.42
CA ALA A 113 28.47 -36.37 0.99
C ALA A 113 28.99 -37.57 0.17
N SER A 114 30.27 -37.90 0.33
CA SER A 114 30.79 -39.22 0.04
C SER A 114 30.13 -40.24 1.00
N SER A 115 29.32 -41.17 0.48
CA SER A 115 28.85 -42.38 1.18
C SER A 115 30.05 -43.21 1.69
N PRO A 116 29.98 -44.06 2.76
CA PRO A 116 29.02 -45.20 2.95
C PRO A 116 28.79 -45.59 4.46
N PRO A 117 28.43 -46.82 4.89
CA PRO A 117 27.46 -47.84 4.44
C PRO A 117 26.34 -48.17 5.49
N GLY A 118 25.26 -48.81 5.03
CA GLY A 118 24.35 -49.77 5.71
C GLY A 118 24.00 -49.69 7.21
N GLY A 119 22.70 -49.63 7.52
CA GLY A 119 22.17 -49.98 8.84
C GLY A 119 20.69 -49.63 9.03
N HIS A 120 19.83 -50.64 8.79
CA HIS A 120 18.57 -50.98 9.47
C HIS A 120 17.67 -49.86 10.06
N ASP A 121 16.42 -49.81 9.58
CA ASP A 121 15.16 -49.75 10.37
C ASP A 121 14.03 -49.23 9.44
N THR A 122 13.32 -50.14 8.77
CA THR A 122 11.93 -50.53 9.12
C THR A 122 10.97 -49.35 9.23
N ASP A 123 10.34 -49.06 8.10
CA ASP A 123 8.88 -49.06 7.91
C ASP A 123 8.04 -48.85 9.17
N GLU A 124 7.52 -47.63 9.38
CA GLU A 124 6.18 -47.48 9.97
C GLU A 124 5.44 -46.30 9.33
N ARG A 125 4.57 -46.68 8.40
CA ARG A 125 3.38 -45.93 7.98
C ARG A 125 2.55 -45.55 9.21
N LYS A 126 2.06 -44.31 9.28
CA LYS A 126 0.61 -44.08 9.46
C LYS A 126 0.17 -42.64 9.19
N SER A 127 -0.55 -42.46 8.10
CA SER A 127 -1.54 -41.39 7.94
C SER A 127 -2.74 -41.67 8.84
N LEU A 128 -3.27 -40.67 9.53
CA LEU A 128 -4.62 -40.72 10.09
C LEU A 128 -5.34 -39.39 9.84
N SER A 129 -6.18 -39.41 8.81
CA SER A 129 -7.39 -38.61 8.63
C SER A 129 -8.45 -38.98 9.66
N GLY A 130 -9.30 -38.04 10.08
CA GLY A 130 -10.55 -38.39 10.79
C GLY A 130 -11.26 -37.25 11.51
N GLU A 131 -12.43 -36.92 10.98
CA GLU A 131 -13.48 -36.00 11.43
C GLU A 131 -14.34 -36.54 12.60
N SER A 132 -15.06 -35.64 13.28
CA SER A 132 -16.41 -35.78 13.88
C SER A 132 -16.58 -35.59 15.40
N SER A 133 -17.31 -34.51 15.71
CA SER A 133 -18.38 -34.27 16.72
C SER A 133 -18.25 -34.71 18.19
N GLY A 134 -18.52 -33.72 19.05
CA GLY A 134 -19.01 -33.84 20.43
C GLY A 134 -19.58 -32.50 20.88
#